data_AF-A0A4C2E4U1-F1
#
_entry.id   AF-A0A4C2E4U1-F1
#
_cell.length_a   1.000
_cell.length_b   1.000
_cell.length_c   1.000
_cell.angle_alpha   90.00
_cell.angle_beta   90.00
_cell.angle_gamma   90.00
#
_symmetry.space_group_name_H-M   'P 1'
#
loop_
_entity.id
_entity.type
_entity.pdbx_description
1 polymer ?
#
loop_
_entity_poly.entity_id
_entity_poly.type
_entity_poly.pdbx_seq_one_letter_code
_entity_poly.pdbx_strand_id
1 'polypeptide(L)'
;MDFLPYVDQPTGSDYDSKVEKLIQDVLRTGNNQLHPEVQKLLSKVTISPKSEPLYEFYSEYDDSQGWKRKRKETEDVTLDEYRKRHKGIDLSKYDTEVENLESLEVIDAYLKHQCLVLQNMKETVLNQWAINNGYIEVASGNLQDRIDYEEKQLENLEKYRESVQRKHLPQLQSIKASWRQQLIRNLE
;
A
#
# COMPACT_ATOMS: atom_id res chain seq x y z
N MET A 1 -29.85 -2.76 22.54
CA MET A 1 -28.45 -3.11 22.24
C MET A 1 -27.60 -2.63 23.42
N ASP A 2 -28.06 -2.91 24.64
CA ASP A 2 -27.69 -2.08 25.79
C ASP A 2 -26.91 -2.95 26.78
N PHE A 3 -25.61 -3.07 26.51
CA PHE A 3 -24.62 -3.55 27.47
C PHE A 3 -23.94 -2.33 28.10
N LEU A 4 -23.82 -2.29 29.43
CA LEU A 4 -23.33 -1.14 30.17
C LEU A 4 -22.00 -1.50 30.85
N PRO A 5 -20.83 -1.33 30.18
CA PRO A 5 -19.56 -1.87 30.67
C PRO A 5 -19.11 -1.31 32.04
N TYR A 6 -19.54 -0.11 32.42
CA TYR A 6 -19.20 0.51 33.71
C TYR A 6 -20.15 0.14 34.84
N VAL A 7 -21.27 -0.50 34.52
CA VAL A 7 -22.32 -0.86 35.48
C VAL A 7 -22.40 -2.38 35.64
N ASP A 8 -22.34 -3.08 34.51
CA ASP A 8 -22.29 -4.53 34.46
C ASP A 8 -20.89 -4.94 34.94
N GLN A 9 -20.81 -5.45 36.18
CA GLN A 9 -19.57 -5.99 36.70
C GLN A 9 -19.09 -7.11 35.75
N PRO A 10 -17.77 -7.24 35.52
CA PRO A 10 -17.26 -8.30 34.67
C PRO A 10 -17.69 -9.65 35.26
N THR A 11 -18.72 -10.23 34.67
CA THR A 11 -19.07 -11.63 34.85
C THR A 11 -17.87 -12.41 34.33
N GLY A 12 -17.21 -13.20 35.18
CA GLY A 12 -15.98 -13.91 34.83
C GLY A 12 -16.07 -14.68 33.51
N SER A 13 -14.90 -15.09 32.98
CA SER A 13 -14.69 -15.62 31.61
C SER A 13 -15.62 -16.78 31.17
N ASP A 14 -16.33 -17.38 32.12
CA ASP A 14 -17.32 -18.44 31.90
C ASP A 14 -18.53 -17.96 31.09
N TYR A 15 -18.96 -16.70 31.25
CA TYR A 15 -20.07 -16.14 30.47
C TYR A 15 -19.62 -15.77 29.05
N ASP A 16 -18.43 -15.20 28.91
CA ASP A 16 -17.83 -14.91 27.60
C ASP A 16 -17.73 -16.18 26.75
N SER A 17 -17.24 -17.27 27.36
CA SER A 17 -17.14 -18.58 26.69
C SER A 17 -18.49 -19.15 26.27
N LYS A 18 -19.57 -18.88 27.03
CA LYS A 18 -20.94 -19.32 26.69
C LYS A 18 -21.53 -18.47 25.58
N VAL A 19 -21.32 -17.16 25.62
CA VAL A 19 -21.75 -16.22 24.57
C VAL A 19 -21.03 -16.55 23.26
N GLU A 20 -19.72 -16.81 23.31
CA GLU A 20 -18.95 -17.18 22.12
C GLU A 20 -19.44 -18.49 21.50
N LYS A 21 -19.76 -19.50 22.32
CA LYS A 21 -20.38 -20.75 21.83
C LYS A 21 -21.72 -20.50 21.15
N LEU A 22 -22.59 -19.68 21.76
CA LEU A 22 -23.88 -19.30 21.17
C LEU A 22 -23.71 -18.56 19.84
N ILE A 23 -22.73 -17.65 19.75
CA ILE A 23 -22.38 -16.96 18.50
C ILE A 23 -21.91 -17.96 17.45
N GLN A 24 -21.03 -18.89 17.80
CA GLN A 24 -20.54 -19.92 16.87
C GLN A 24 -21.66 -20.82 16.36
N ASP A 25 -22.62 -21.21 17.21
CA ASP A 25 -23.76 -22.02 16.82
C ASP A 25 -24.68 -21.29 15.83
N VAL A 26 -24.86 -19.98 16.00
CA VAL A 26 -25.60 -19.12 15.05
C VAL A 26 -24.81 -18.91 13.76
N LEU A 27 -23.50 -18.71 13.82
CA LEU A 27 -22.65 -18.57 12.63
C LEU A 27 -22.62 -19.86 11.80
N ARG A 28 -22.70 -21.03 12.42
CA ARG A 28 -22.82 -22.33 11.71
C ARG A 28 -24.13 -22.48 10.95
N THR A 29 -25.18 -21.74 11.35
CA THR A 29 -26.50 -21.75 10.70
C THR A 29 -26.72 -20.58 9.73
N GLY A 30 -25.86 -19.56 9.76
CA GLY A 30 -25.92 -18.38 8.89
C GLY A 30 -25.21 -18.58 7.54
N ASN A 31 -25.76 -18.00 6.48
CA ASN A 31 -25.13 -17.98 5.16
C ASN A 31 -23.79 -17.23 5.21
N ASN A 32 -22.72 -17.86 4.74
CA ASN A 32 -21.34 -17.33 4.63
C ASN A 32 -21.17 -16.17 3.62
N GLN A 33 -22.21 -15.36 3.39
CA GLN A 33 -22.10 -14.19 2.53
C GLN A 33 -21.36 -13.08 3.28
N LEU A 34 -20.16 -12.79 2.79
CA LEU A 34 -19.40 -11.61 3.18
C LEU A 34 -20.26 -10.36 3.05
N HIS A 35 -20.16 -9.47 4.03
CA HIS A 35 -20.82 -8.18 4.01
C HIS A 35 -20.47 -7.43 2.70
N PRO A 36 -21.43 -6.77 2.02
CA PRO A 36 -21.23 -6.17 0.71
C PRO A 36 -20.10 -5.13 0.67
N GLU A 37 -19.80 -4.47 1.79
CA GLU A 37 -18.67 -3.54 1.87
C GLU A 37 -17.30 -4.25 1.87
N VAL A 38 -17.21 -5.43 2.48
CA VAL A 38 -15.99 -6.27 2.47
C VAL A 38 -15.77 -6.83 1.07
N GLN A 39 -16.84 -7.24 0.38
CA GLN A 39 -16.76 -7.63 -1.02
C GLN A 39 -16.26 -6.49 -1.93
N LYS A 40 -16.70 -5.25 -1.68
CA LYS A 40 -16.23 -4.08 -2.43
C LYS A 40 -14.73 -3.84 -2.25
N LEU A 41 -14.21 -3.96 -1.03
CA LEU A 41 -12.78 -3.80 -0.74
C LEU A 41 -11.92 -4.88 -1.39
N LEU A 42 -12.40 -6.12 -1.47
CA LEU A 42 -11.70 -7.22 -2.16
C LEU A 42 -11.76 -7.12 -3.68
N SER A 43 -12.77 -6.42 -4.22
CA SER A 43 -13.06 -6.45 -5.66
C SER A 43 -12.17 -5.59 -6.56
N LYS A 44 -11.23 -4.78 -6.04
CA LYS A 44 -10.36 -3.94 -6.89
C LYS A 44 -8.99 -3.70 -6.28
N VAL A 45 -7.94 -4.23 -6.92
CA VAL A 45 -6.93 -3.47 -7.70
C VAL A 45 -6.23 -4.47 -8.64
N THR A 46 -6.79 -4.71 -9.83
CA THR A 46 -6.01 -5.25 -10.96
C THR A 46 -5.49 -4.06 -11.74
N ILE A 47 -4.27 -3.63 -11.44
CA ILE A 47 -3.54 -2.70 -12.31
C ILE A 47 -3.15 -3.50 -13.54
N SER A 48 -3.81 -3.24 -14.67
CA SER A 48 -3.35 -3.72 -15.97
C SER A 48 -2.00 -3.07 -16.29
N PRO A 49 -0.94 -3.86 -16.56
CA PRO A 49 0.33 -3.31 -16.99
C PRO A 49 0.16 -2.72 -18.40
N LYS A 50 0.21 -1.39 -18.50
CA LYS A 50 0.18 -0.66 -19.78
C LYS A 50 1.55 -0.73 -20.46
N SER A 51 1.91 -1.85 -21.11
CA SER A 51 2.96 -1.89 -22.17
C SER A 51 3.18 -3.28 -22.78
N GLU A 52 2.12 -4.01 -23.16
CA GLU A 52 2.24 -5.36 -23.73
C GLU A 52 2.77 -5.48 -25.19
N PRO A 53 2.61 -4.53 -26.15
CA PRO A 53 2.85 -4.88 -27.56
C PRO A 53 4.32 -5.11 -27.94
N LEU A 54 5.29 -4.47 -27.26
CA LEU A 54 6.71 -4.57 -27.61
C LEU A 54 7.45 -5.63 -26.80
N TYR A 55 7.03 -5.88 -25.56
CA TYR A 55 7.67 -6.88 -24.70
C TYR A 55 7.35 -8.30 -25.16
N GLU A 56 6.12 -8.54 -25.63
CA GLU A 56 5.68 -9.85 -26.16
C GLU A 56 6.51 -10.30 -27.38
N PHE A 57 6.90 -9.37 -28.26
CA PHE A 57 7.75 -9.68 -29.43
C PHE A 57 9.14 -10.20 -29.03
N TYR A 58 9.68 -9.74 -27.90
CA TYR A 58 11.00 -10.16 -27.42
C TYR A 58 10.93 -11.32 -26.42
N SER A 59 9.82 -11.52 -25.71
CA SER A 59 9.69 -12.57 -24.69
C SER A 59 9.45 -13.96 -25.27
N GLU A 60 8.86 -14.09 -26.47
CA GLU A 60 8.60 -15.40 -27.09
C GLU A 60 9.86 -16.08 -27.70
N TYR A 61 10.98 -15.37 -27.81
CA TYR A 61 12.11 -15.79 -28.65
C TYR A 61 13.36 -16.30 -27.90
N ASP A 62 13.33 -16.47 -26.57
CA ASP A 62 14.54 -16.75 -25.78
C ASP A 62 14.76 -18.22 -25.35
N ASP A 63 13.83 -19.15 -25.63
CA ASP A 63 13.87 -20.43 -24.89
C ASP A 63 14.51 -21.65 -25.57
N SER A 64 15.00 -21.61 -26.82
CA SER A 64 15.82 -22.75 -27.29
C SER A 64 16.64 -22.55 -28.58
N GLN A 65 17.96 -22.68 -28.42
CA GLN A 65 18.88 -23.31 -29.39
C GLN A 65 18.92 -22.69 -30.83
N GLY A 66 19.74 -21.66 -31.05
CA GLY A 66 20.09 -21.29 -32.45
C GLY A 66 20.75 -19.93 -32.72
N TRP A 67 21.12 -19.17 -31.69
CA TRP A 67 21.34 -17.72 -31.82
C TRP A 67 22.47 -17.26 -32.75
N LYS A 68 23.49 -18.08 -33.03
CA LYS A 68 24.66 -17.62 -33.82
C LYS A 68 24.55 -17.78 -35.34
N ARG A 69 23.71 -18.70 -35.85
CA ARG A 69 23.58 -18.92 -37.31
C ARG A 69 22.40 -18.17 -37.91
N LYS A 70 21.24 -18.17 -37.24
CA LYS A 70 20.04 -17.48 -37.76
C LYS A 70 20.13 -15.97 -37.68
N ARG A 71 20.81 -15.41 -36.67
CA ARG A 71 20.95 -13.96 -36.49
C ARG A 71 21.62 -13.29 -37.69
N LYS A 72 22.69 -13.88 -38.23
CA LYS A 72 23.39 -13.34 -39.40
C LYS A 72 22.50 -13.36 -40.64
N GLU A 73 21.82 -14.47 -40.91
CA GLU A 73 20.91 -14.59 -42.06
C GLU A 73 19.68 -13.66 -41.94
N THR A 74 19.09 -13.51 -40.75
CA THR A 74 17.93 -12.64 -40.55
C THR A 74 18.28 -11.16 -40.43
N GLU A 75 19.41 -10.81 -39.79
CA GLU A 75 19.94 -9.44 -39.77
C GLU A 75 20.40 -9.05 -41.19
N ASP A 76 21.09 -9.92 -41.93
CA ASP A 76 21.52 -9.61 -43.30
C ASP A 76 20.31 -9.40 -44.23
N VAL A 77 19.25 -10.21 -44.11
CA VAL A 77 18.01 -10.02 -44.91
C VAL A 77 17.27 -8.73 -44.54
N THR A 78 17.12 -8.44 -43.25
CA THR A 78 16.44 -7.21 -42.79
C THR A 78 17.27 -5.95 -43.08
N LEU A 79 18.60 -6.02 -42.98
CA LEU A 79 19.52 -4.94 -43.32
C LEU A 79 19.61 -4.73 -44.83
N ASP A 80 19.57 -5.77 -45.66
CA ASP A 80 19.53 -5.63 -47.13
C ASP A 80 18.22 -5.02 -47.62
N GLU A 81 17.09 -5.36 -47.00
CA GLU A 81 15.82 -4.70 -47.28
C GLU A 81 15.85 -3.22 -46.89
N TYR A 82 16.48 -2.89 -45.76
CA TYR A 82 16.68 -1.51 -45.32
C TYR A 82 17.63 -0.72 -46.23
N ARG A 83 18.77 -1.32 -46.65
CA ARG A 83 19.73 -0.74 -47.59
C ARG A 83 19.10 -0.48 -48.96
N LYS A 84 18.23 -1.38 -49.43
CA LYS A 84 17.46 -1.20 -50.67
C LYS A 84 16.44 -0.06 -50.59
N ARG A 85 15.81 0.14 -49.42
CA ARG A 85 14.85 1.23 -49.18
C ARG A 85 15.52 2.60 -49.01
N HIS A 86 16.75 2.65 -48.49
CA HIS A 86 17.46 3.89 -48.20
C HIS A 86 18.80 4.00 -48.94
N LYS A 87 18.76 4.05 -50.27
CA LYS A 87 19.94 4.12 -51.18
C LYS A 87 20.84 5.35 -51.01
N GLY A 88 20.49 6.29 -50.13
CA GLY A 88 21.26 7.51 -49.85
C GLY A 88 22.02 7.50 -48.52
N ILE A 89 21.86 6.44 -47.71
CA ILE A 89 22.56 6.34 -46.42
C ILE A 89 23.88 5.63 -46.68
N ASP A 90 24.95 6.42 -46.75
CA ASP A 90 26.32 5.93 -46.83
C ASP A 90 26.71 5.28 -45.49
N LEU A 91 26.84 3.96 -45.51
CA LEU A 91 27.20 3.17 -44.32
C LEU A 91 28.68 3.31 -43.94
N SER A 92 29.53 3.85 -44.84
CA SER A 92 30.95 4.11 -44.53
C SER A 92 31.14 5.22 -43.50
N LYS A 93 30.15 6.10 -43.28
CA LYS A 93 30.17 7.09 -42.20
C LYS A 93 30.04 6.48 -40.80
N TYR A 94 29.60 5.23 -40.72
CA TYR A 94 29.50 4.46 -39.49
C TYR A 94 30.66 3.47 -39.33
N ASP A 95 31.67 3.55 -40.20
CA ASP A 95 32.88 2.77 -40.09
C ASP A 95 33.70 3.33 -38.91
N THR A 96 33.66 2.62 -37.79
CA THR A 96 34.25 3.04 -36.51
C THR A 96 35.77 2.92 -36.47
N GLU A 97 36.42 2.53 -37.57
CA GLU A 97 37.86 2.26 -37.64
C GLU A 97 38.75 3.50 -37.82
N VAL A 98 38.18 4.71 -37.83
CA VAL A 98 38.98 5.94 -37.87
C VAL A 98 39.43 6.32 -36.46
N GLU A 99 40.49 5.66 -35.98
CA GLU A 99 41.23 6.02 -34.76
C GLU A 99 41.98 7.35 -34.94
N ASN A 100 41.24 8.47 -35.04
CA ASN A 100 41.85 9.79 -34.91
C ASN A 100 42.12 10.06 -33.43
N LEU A 101 43.39 10.02 -33.01
CA LEU A 101 43.84 10.26 -31.64
C LEU A 101 43.23 11.53 -31.04
N GLU A 102 43.15 12.62 -31.82
CA GLU A 102 42.53 13.89 -31.42
C GLU A 102 41.03 13.73 -31.07
N SER A 103 40.30 12.90 -31.80
CA SER A 103 38.89 12.63 -31.50
C SER A 103 38.73 11.85 -30.19
N LEU A 104 39.67 10.94 -29.90
CA LEU A 104 39.69 10.17 -28.67
C LEU A 104 40.04 11.05 -27.45
N GLU A 105 40.97 12.00 -27.62
CA GLU A 105 41.33 12.99 -26.60
C GLU A 105 40.16 13.95 -26.31
N VAL A 106 39.42 14.39 -27.34
CA VAL A 106 38.22 15.21 -27.16
C VAL A 106 37.13 14.43 -26.41
N ILE A 107 36.93 13.15 -26.73
CA ILE A 107 35.98 12.28 -26.02
C ILE A 107 36.40 12.09 -24.56
N ASP A 108 37.68 11.82 -24.29
CA ASP A 108 38.21 11.67 -22.92
C ASP A 108 38.08 12.97 -22.10
N ALA A 109 38.38 14.13 -22.70
CA ALA A 109 38.20 15.43 -22.07
C ALA A 109 36.71 15.70 -21.73
N TYR A 110 35.80 15.33 -22.63
CA TYR A 110 34.36 15.46 -22.42
C TYR A 110 33.87 14.54 -21.28
N LEU A 111 34.33 13.29 -21.26
CA LEU A 111 34.01 12.32 -20.21
C LEU A 111 34.50 12.77 -18.83
N LYS A 112 35.74 13.26 -18.75
CA LYS A 112 36.30 13.82 -17.51
C LYS A 112 35.49 15.02 -17.01
N HIS A 113 35.10 15.92 -17.90
CA HIS A 113 34.25 17.06 -17.56
C HIS A 113 32.89 16.60 -17.01
N GLN A 114 32.24 15.62 -17.65
CA GLN A 114 30.99 15.06 -17.15
C GLN A 114 31.14 14.43 -15.76
N CYS A 115 32.22 13.67 -15.53
CA CYS A 115 32.49 13.08 -14.22
C CYS A 115 32.69 14.15 -13.13
N LEU A 116 33.38 15.25 -13.43
CA LEU A 116 33.58 16.36 -12.49
C LEU A 116 32.27 17.09 -12.18
N VAL A 117 31.42 17.34 -13.19
CA VAL A 117 30.09 17.93 -12.98
C VAL A 117 29.22 17.06 -12.09
N LEU A 118 29.24 15.73 -12.28
CA LEU A 118 28.52 14.79 -11.43
C LEU A 118 29.11 14.70 -10.00
N GLN A 119 30.42 14.87 -9.83
CA GLN A 119 31.01 14.97 -8.50
C GLN A 119 30.56 16.24 -7.75
N ASN A 120 30.32 17.34 -8.46
CA ASN A 120 29.79 18.57 -7.87
C ASN A 120 28.31 18.44 -7.44
N MET A 121 27.57 17.42 -7.88
CA MET A 121 26.19 17.16 -7.40
C MET A 121 26.13 16.70 -5.93
N LYS A 122 27.24 16.33 -5.29
CA LYS A 122 27.27 15.88 -3.88
C LYS A 122 26.65 16.90 -2.93
N GLU A 123 26.86 18.19 -3.17
CA GLU A 123 26.27 19.27 -2.36
C GLU A 123 24.74 19.33 -2.52
N THR A 124 24.23 19.09 -3.73
CA THR A 124 22.77 19.06 -3.97
C THR A 124 22.10 17.89 -3.28
N VAL A 125 22.76 16.73 -3.23
CA VAL A 125 22.25 15.53 -2.52
C VAL A 125 22.16 15.79 -1.02
N LEU A 126 23.20 16.37 -0.40
CA LEU A 126 23.16 16.68 1.03
C LEU A 126 22.06 17.68 1.38
N ASN A 127 21.89 18.73 0.56
CA ASN A 127 20.83 19.71 0.76
C ASN A 127 19.43 19.09 0.61
N GLN A 128 19.23 18.23 -0.39
CA GLN A 128 17.97 17.50 -0.58
C GLN A 128 17.67 16.58 0.61
N TRP A 129 18.67 15.88 1.14
CA TRP A 129 18.51 15.03 2.32
C TRP A 129 18.16 15.84 3.57
N ALA A 130 18.80 17.00 3.78
CA ALA A 130 18.48 17.88 4.90
C ALA A 130 17.04 18.40 4.82
N ILE A 131 16.59 18.79 3.62
CA ILE A 131 15.21 19.24 3.38
C ILE A 131 14.21 18.10 3.62
N ASN A 132 14.48 16.91 3.08
CA ASN A 132 13.60 15.74 3.26
C ASN A 132 13.50 15.33 4.72
N ASN A 133 14.59 15.35 5.47
CA ASN A 133 14.58 15.05 6.90
C ASN A 133 13.74 16.08 7.67
N GLY A 134 13.84 17.37 7.33
CA GLY A 134 12.99 18.40 7.92
C GLY A 134 11.50 18.17 7.63
N TYR A 135 11.15 17.76 6.41
CA TYR A 135 9.76 17.40 6.09
C TYR A 135 9.27 16.19 6.89
N ILE A 136 10.10 15.17 7.06
CA ILE A 136 9.74 13.97 7.85
C ILE A 136 9.53 14.35 9.32
N GLU A 137 10.38 15.19 9.89
CA GLU A 137 10.26 15.64 11.28
C GLU A 137 8.96 16.41 11.51
N VAL A 138 8.63 17.37 10.62
CA VAL A 138 7.36 18.12 10.70
C VAL A 138 6.16 17.20 10.51
N ALA A 139 6.20 16.28 9.55
CA ALA A 139 5.13 15.32 9.34
C ALA A 139 4.91 14.41 10.56
N SER A 140 6.00 13.93 11.18
CA SER A 140 5.94 13.14 12.40
C SER A 140 5.36 13.94 13.57
N GLY A 141 5.74 15.20 13.73
CA GLY A 141 5.18 16.09 14.75
C GLY A 141 3.67 16.26 14.58
N ASN A 142 3.21 16.56 13.36
CA ASN A 142 1.79 16.71 13.05
C ASN A 142 0.99 15.42 13.31
N LEU A 143 1.56 14.25 13.01
CA LEU A 143 0.92 12.97 13.30
C LEU A 143 0.82 12.73 14.81
N GLN A 144 1.85 13.06 15.57
CA GLN A 144 1.80 12.96 17.03
C GLN A 144 0.75 13.89 17.63
N ASP A 145 0.69 15.15 17.19
CA ASP A 145 -0.34 16.10 17.63
C ASP A 145 -1.75 15.58 17.34
N ARG A 146 -1.93 14.88 16.21
CA ARG A 146 -3.20 14.28 15.84
C ARG A 146 -3.56 13.09 16.72
N ILE A 147 -2.58 12.23 17.03
CA ILE A 147 -2.76 11.11 17.96
C ILE A 147 -3.17 11.64 19.33
N ASP A 148 -2.43 12.61 19.87
CA ASP A 148 -2.72 13.22 21.18
C ASP A 148 -4.11 13.86 21.22
N TYR A 149 -4.55 14.47 20.12
CA TYR A 149 -5.90 15.01 20.00
C TYR A 149 -6.96 13.90 20.03
N GLU A 150 -6.78 12.84 19.25
CA GLU A 150 -7.73 11.73 19.17
C GLU A 150 -7.80 10.94 20.48
N GLU A 151 -6.68 10.72 21.16
CA GLU A 151 -6.63 10.12 22.50
C GLU A 151 -7.45 10.93 23.51
N LYS A 152 -7.29 12.26 23.51
CA LYS A 152 -8.11 13.14 24.37
C LYS A 152 -9.59 13.08 24.01
N GLN A 153 -9.94 12.98 22.73
CA GLN A 153 -11.34 12.82 22.32
C GLN A 153 -11.92 11.49 22.82
N LEU A 154 -11.17 10.39 22.68
CA LEU A 154 -11.58 9.08 23.21
C LEU A 154 -11.75 9.11 24.72
N GLU A 155 -10.80 9.69 25.46
CA GLU A 155 -10.89 9.83 26.91
C GLU A 155 -12.13 10.63 27.33
N ASN A 156 -12.44 11.72 26.62
CA ASN A 156 -13.63 12.53 26.89
C ASN A 156 -14.94 11.78 26.61
N LEU A 157 -14.99 11.02 25.52
CA LEU A 157 -16.14 10.17 25.18
C LEU A 157 -16.32 9.07 26.23
N GLU A 158 -15.23 8.49 26.72
CA GLU A 158 -15.27 7.44 27.73
C GLU A 158 -15.77 7.98 29.07
N LYS A 159 -15.26 9.14 29.51
CA LYS A 159 -15.75 9.85 30.69
C LYS A 159 -17.23 10.21 30.55
N TYR A 160 -17.64 10.67 29.38
CA TYR A 160 -19.05 10.96 29.11
C TYR A 160 -19.91 9.70 29.24
N ARG A 161 -19.49 8.59 28.59
CA ARG A 161 -20.18 7.30 28.66
C ARG A 161 -20.32 6.82 30.10
N GLU A 162 -19.23 6.83 30.86
CA GLU A 162 -19.23 6.47 32.27
C GLU A 162 -20.21 7.33 33.09
N SER A 163 -20.20 8.65 32.87
CA SER A 163 -21.09 9.57 33.59
C SER A 163 -22.58 9.29 33.31
N VAL A 164 -22.93 8.97 32.06
CA VAL A 164 -24.31 8.64 31.66
C VAL A 164 -24.72 7.32 32.29
N GLN A 165 -23.87 6.29 32.22
CA GLN A 165 -24.18 4.98 32.80
C GLN A 165 -24.38 5.07 34.32
N ARG A 166 -23.52 5.82 35.02
CA ARG A 166 -23.68 6.06 36.47
C ARG A 166 -24.94 6.87 36.81
N LYS A 167 -25.34 7.84 35.97
CA LYS A 167 -26.58 8.62 36.18
C LYS A 167 -27.85 7.77 36.05
N HIS A 168 -27.87 6.80 35.13
CA HIS A 168 -29.03 5.92 34.92
C HIS A 168 -29.06 4.71 35.86
N LEU A 169 -27.96 4.39 36.54
CA LEU A 169 -27.88 3.27 37.47
C LEU A 169 -28.94 3.29 38.58
N PRO A 170 -29.18 4.41 39.30
CA PRO A 170 -30.22 4.45 40.34
C PRO A 170 -31.63 4.22 39.78
N GLN A 171 -31.89 4.68 38.54
CA GLN A 171 -33.17 4.46 37.87
C GLN A 171 -33.37 2.98 37.53
N LEU A 172 -32.32 2.31 37.03
CA LEU A 172 -32.36 0.86 36.78
C LEU A 172 -32.58 0.07 38.08
N GLN A 173 -31.93 0.46 39.17
CA GLN A 173 -32.09 -0.19 40.47
C GLN A 173 -33.50 0.02 41.05
N SER A 174 -34.07 1.22 40.92
CA SER A 174 -35.44 1.50 41.39
C SER A 174 -36.49 0.72 40.60
N ILE A 175 -36.33 0.63 39.28
CA ILE A 175 -37.16 -0.21 38.41
C ILE A 175 -37.05 -1.67 38.87
N LYS A 176 -35.83 -2.19 39.02
CA LYS A 176 -35.61 -3.58 39.47
C LYS A 176 -36.26 -3.88 40.83
N ALA A 177 -36.18 -2.95 41.78
CA ALA A 177 -36.82 -3.10 43.09
C ALA A 177 -38.35 -3.09 42.98
N SER A 178 -38.92 -2.19 42.18
CA SER A 178 -40.36 -2.11 41.94
C SER A 178 -40.90 -3.39 41.28
N TRP A 179 -40.20 -3.92 40.27
CA TRP A 179 -40.54 -5.19 39.63
C TRP A 179 -40.51 -6.37 40.61
N ARG A 180 -39.50 -6.42 41.50
CA ARG A 180 -39.44 -7.46 42.54
C ARG A 180 -40.63 -7.39 43.50
N GLN A 181 -41.01 -6.18 43.92
CA GLN A 181 -42.16 -5.98 44.79
C GLN A 181 -43.48 -6.35 44.11
N GLN A 182 -43.65 -6.01 42.83
CA GLN A 182 -44.82 -6.44 42.05
C GLN A 182 -44.89 -7.95 41.89
N LEU A 183 -43.75 -8.62 41.67
CA LEU A 183 -43.68 -10.08 41.61
C LEU A 183 -44.11 -10.73 42.93
N ILE A 184 -43.62 -10.23 44.07
CA ILE A 184 -44.03 -10.73 45.38
C ILE A 184 -45.54 -10.54 45.58
N ARG A 185 -46.05 -9.36 45.27
CA ARG A 185 -47.48 -9.04 45.38
C ARG A 185 -48.39 -9.88 44.48
N ASN A 186 -47.89 -10.37 43.34
CA ASN A 186 -48.66 -11.25 42.45
C ASN A 186 -48.61 -12.73 42.89
N LEU A 187 -47.70 -13.09 43.80
CA LEU A 187 -47.56 -14.44 44.33
C LEU A 187 -48.27 -14.63 45.69
N GLU A 188 -48.46 -13.53 46.43
CA GLU A 188 -49.33 -13.44 47.62
C GLU A 188 -50.82 -13.31 47.23
#